data_AF-A0A8X6H8Q7-F1
#
_entry.id   AF-A0A8X6H8Q7-F1
#
_cell.length_a   1.000
_cell.length_b   1.000
_cell.length_c   1.000
_cell.angle_alpha   90.00
_cell.angle_beta   90.00
_cell.angle_gamma   90.00
#
_symmetry.space_group_name_H-M   'P 1'
#
loop_
_entity.id
_entity.type
_entity.pdbx_description
1 polymer ?
#
loop_
_entity_poly.entity_id
_entity_poly.type
_entity_poly.pdbx_seq_one_letter_code
_entity_poly.pdbx_strand_id
1 'polypeptide(L)'
;MAYYNLDPCHFITAADLTWNAGLNFTKVELEIFTDANMYLWIENNIRGGICYIGKRYSCSNNPFVPEIFDPKREIIAVDANNLYGYTMTQSLPISNFKFLSESEIKNLNVLDLSAKDDIGYFLEVDLSYPSTLHDSHDFPLAPDHTEITFDMFSSYQKKLIKNHGLKLSKQNRKLTPCFYTKYNYVVHYLNLKFYLEKSLVLQKIHNVLRFRQEP
;
A
#
# COMPACT_ATOMS: atom_id res chain seq x y z
N MET A 1 20.45 -17.13 17.83
CA MET A 1 20.84 -17.68 16.51
C MET A 1 21.02 -19.19 16.52
N ALA A 2 21.43 -19.81 17.64
CA ALA A 2 21.34 -21.26 17.82
C ALA A 2 19.95 -21.86 17.46
N TYR A 3 18.86 -21.13 17.75
CA TYR A 3 17.50 -21.50 17.32
C TYR A 3 17.34 -21.70 15.81
N TYR A 4 17.99 -20.87 14.99
CA TYR A 4 17.93 -20.97 13.53
C TYR A 4 19.07 -21.80 12.93
N ASN A 5 19.98 -22.30 13.77
CA ASN A 5 21.21 -23.00 13.37
C ASN A 5 22.05 -22.23 12.34
N LEU A 6 22.16 -20.92 12.53
CA LEU A 6 22.97 -20.03 11.68
C LEU A 6 24.02 -19.31 12.53
N ASP A 7 25.23 -19.15 12.01
CA ASP A 7 26.28 -18.34 12.63
C ASP A 7 26.25 -16.92 12.04
N PRO A 8 25.96 -15.87 12.85
CA PRO A 8 25.96 -14.47 12.39
C PRO A 8 27.25 -14.02 11.71
N CYS A 9 28.40 -14.62 12.03
CA CYS A 9 29.68 -14.26 11.42
C CYS A 9 29.76 -14.57 9.91
N HIS A 10 28.82 -15.36 9.37
CA HIS A 10 28.74 -15.66 7.94
C HIS A 10 27.90 -14.66 7.12
N PHE A 11 27.32 -13.62 7.74
CA PHE A 11 26.40 -12.72 7.08
C PHE A 11 26.89 -11.27 7.15
N ILE A 12 26.74 -10.54 6.03
CA ILE A 12 27.26 -9.17 5.91
C ILE A 12 26.35 -8.17 6.65
N THR A 13 25.04 -8.43 6.67
CA THR A 13 24.04 -7.54 7.28
C THR A 13 23.01 -8.30 8.09
N ALA A 14 22.33 -7.60 9.00
CA ALA A 14 21.20 -8.16 9.72
C ALA A 14 20.05 -8.58 8.78
N ALA A 15 19.83 -7.84 7.68
CA ALA A 15 18.79 -8.18 6.71
C ALA A 15 19.07 -9.52 6.03
N ASP A 16 20.30 -9.71 5.55
CA ASP A 16 20.79 -10.96 4.96
C ASP A 16 20.65 -12.14 5.96
N LEU A 17 21.05 -11.92 7.22
CA LEU A 17 20.87 -12.88 8.30
C LEU A 17 19.40 -13.27 8.50
N THR A 18 18.51 -12.29 8.64
CA THR A 18 17.09 -12.52 8.92
C THR A 18 16.37 -13.16 7.74
N TRP A 19 16.74 -12.82 6.50
CA TRP A 19 16.20 -13.42 5.30
C TRP A 19 16.55 -14.90 5.22
N ASN A 20 17.82 -15.26 5.39
CA ASN A 20 18.27 -16.65 5.40
C ASN A 20 17.71 -17.44 6.58
N ALA A 21 17.57 -16.82 7.75
CA ALA A 21 16.90 -17.43 8.90
C ALA A 21 15.42 -17.75 8.58
N GLY A 22 14.72 -16.82 7.94
CA GLY A 22 13.34 -17.00 7.48
C GLY A 22 13.20 -18.18 6.51
N LEU A 23 13.99 -18.19 5.43
CA LEU A 23 13.99 -19.28 4.43
C LEU A 23 14.36 -20.63 5.07
N ASN A 24 15.37 -20.64 5.95
CA ASN A 24 15.77 -21.87 6.63
C ASN A 24 14.69 -22.39 7.59
N PHE A 25 13.89 -21.51 8.19
CA PHE A 25 12.80 -21.88 9.08
C PHE A 25 11.57 -22.38 8.31
N THR A 26 11.13 -21.64 7.29
CA THR A 26 9.91 -21.96 6.53
C THR A 26 10.12 -23.08 5.50
N LYS A 27 11.36 -23.28 5.03
CA LYS A 27 11.70 -24.19 3.93
C LYS A 27 10.96 -23.89 2.63
N VAL A 28 10.45 -22.67 2.48
CA VAL A 28 9.73 -22.24 1.28
C VAL A 28 10.68 -22.15 0.10
N GLU A 29 10.20 -22.58 -1.07
CA GLU A 29 10.89 -22.38 -2.34
C GLU A 29 10.21 -21.23 -3.10
N LEU A 30 10.95 -20.14 -3.29
CA LEU A 30 10.46 -18.95 -3.98
C LEU A 30 10.86 -18.98 -5.45
N GLU A 31 9.88 -18.88 -6.34
CA GLU A 31 10.14 -18.70 -7.78
C GLU A 31 10.65 -17.29 -8.05
N ILE A 32 11.73 -17.20 -8.84
CA ILE A 32 12.27 -15.92 -9.29
C ILE A 32 11.61 -15.58 -10.64
N PHE A 33 11.25 -14.32 -10.83
CA PHE A 33 10.78 -13.84 -12.13
C PHE A 33 11.83 -14.07 -13.22
N THR A 34 11.44 -14.79 -14.28
CA THR A 34 12.27 -14.99 -15.47
C THR A 34 11.96 -14.00 -16.59
N ASP A 35 10.82 -13.31 -16.52
CA ASP A 35 10.40 -12.27 -17.46
C ASP A 35 10.69 -10.87 -16.88
N ALA A 36 11.55 -10.12 -17.57
CA ALA A 36 11.91 -8.76 -17.19
C ALA A 36 10.70 -7.81 -17.17
N ASN A 37 9.71 -7.99 -18.05
CA ASN A 37 8.52 -7.15 -18.08
C ASN A 37 7.65 -7.38 -16.84
N MET A 38 7.52 -8.65 -16.41
CA MET A 38 6.80 -8.99 -15.18
C MET A 38 7.49 -8.41 -13.95
N TYR A 39 8.83 -8.53 -13.88
CA TYR A 39 9.63 -7.91 -12.82
C TYR A 39 9.40 -6.40 -12.76
N LEU A 40 9.54 -5.69 -13.89
CA LEU A 40 9.34 -4.24 -13.95
C LEU A 40 7.90 -3.85 -13.65
N TRP A 41 6.91 -4.66 -14.05
CA TRP A 41 5.50 -4.40 -13.75
C TRP A 41 5.23 -4.46 -12.25
N ILE A 42 5.81 -5.42 -11.52
CA ILE A 42 5.73 -5.46 -10.05
C ILE A 42 6.54 -4.32 -9.42
N GLU A 43 7.80 -4.16 -9.78
CA GLU A 43 8.73 -3.19 -9.17
C GLU A 43 8.18 -1.76 -9.25
N ASN A 44 7.66 -1.34 -10.41
CA ASN A 44 7.08 -0.02 -10.61
C ASN A 44 5.80 0.24 -9.78
N ASN A 45 5.19 -0.82 -9.25
CA ASN A 45 3.94 -0.78 -8.49
C ASN A 45 4.12 -1.08 -7.00
N ILE A 46 5.35 -1.30 -6.53
CA ILE A 46 5.66 -1.36 -5.10
C ILE A 46 5.42 0.01 -4.47
N ARG A 47 4.65 0.03 -3.39
CA ARG A 47 4.31 1.25 -2.63
C ARG A 47 4.76 1.09 -1.18
N GLY A 48 5.22 2.19 -0.60
CA GLY A 48 5.63 2.26 0.81
C GLY A 48 4.47 2.47 1.77
N GLY A 49 4.80 2.82 3.02
CA GLY A 49 3.83 3.18 4.04
C GLY A 49 3.06 4.45 3.68
N ILE A 50 1.76 4.44 3.96
CA ILE A 50 0.89 5.61 3.77
C ILE A 50 1.17 6.62 4.88
N CYS A 51 1.49 7.85 4.49
CA CYS A 51 1.56 8.98 5.42
C CYS A 51 0.50 10.01 5.04
N TYR A 52 -0.47 10.23 5.93
CA TYR A 52 -1.62 11.09 5.67
C TYR A 52 -1.92 11.98 6.87
N ILE A 53 -2.26 13.25 6.59
CA ILE A 53 -2.69 14.23 7.58
C ILE A 53 -4.00 14.85 7.09
N GLY A 54 -5.13 14.35 7.56
CA GLY A 54 -6.46 14.89 7.22
C GLY A 54 -6.77 16.19 7.97
N LYS A 55 -6.42 16.24 9.27
CA LYS A 55 -6.57 17.43 10.11
C LYS A 55 -5.20 17.94 10.56
N ARG A 56 -4.81 19.12 10.05
CA ARG A 56 -3.47 19.71 10.29
C ARG A 56 -3.20 20.04 11.77
N TYR A 57 -4.23 20.41 12.52
CA TYR A 57 -4.10 20.80 13.91
C TYR A 57 -5.31 20.32 14.70
N SER A 58 -5.04 19.58 15.76
CA SER A 58 -6.01 19.25 16.80
C SER A 58 -5.35 19.52 18.14
N CYS A 59 -6.11 20.05 19.09
CA CYS A 59 -5.67 20.21 20.46
C CYS A 59 -6.62 19.46 21.39
N SER A 60 -6.01 18.82 22.38
CA SER A 60 -6.65 18.34 23.59
C SER A 60 -5.80 18.90 24.73
N ASN A 61 -6.46 19.23 25.82
CA ASN A 61 -5.81 19.77 26.99
C ASN A 61 -5.41 18.64 27.93
N ASN A 62 -4.33 18.89 28.66
CA ASN A 62 -3.84 17.94 29.62
C ASN A 62 -4.56 18.16 30.96
N PRO A 63 -5.09 17.11 31.63
CA PRO A 63 -5.62 17.23 33.00
C PRO A 63 -4.67 17.90 34.00
N PHE A 64 -3.36 17.85 33.74
CA PHE A 64 -2.32 18.53 34.54
C PHE A 64 -2.19 20.04 34.26
N VAL A 65 -2.99 20.62 33.35
CA VAL A 65 -3.05 22.07 33.08
C VAL A 65 -4.50 22.55 33.20
N PRO A 66 -4.98 22.81 34.44
CA PRO A 66 -6.41 23.01 34.72
C PRO A 66 -7.03 24.22 34.02
N GLU A 67 -6.25 25.27 33.77
CA GLU A 67 -6.71 26.55 33.19
C GLU A 67 -7.28 26.41 31.78
N ILE A 68 -6.81 25.40 31.04
CA ILE A 68 -7.21 25.14 29.66
C ILE A 68 -7.94 23.81 29.50
N PHE A 69 -8.30 23.11 30.58
CA PHE A 69 -8.83 21.74 30.58
C PHE A 69 -10.31 21.66 30.14
N ASP A 70 -10.63 20.70 29.27
CA ASP A 70 -11.93 20.40 28.66
C ASP A 70 -12.04 18.86 28.60
N PRO A 71 -12.80 18.26 29.54
CA PRO A 71 -12.90 16.81 29.66
C PRO A 71 -13.59 16.14 28.47
N LYS A 72 -14.10 16.90 27.48
CA LYS A 72 -14.77 16.36 26.28
C LYS A 72 -13.83 16.08 25.12
N ARG A 73 -12.53 16.42 25.21
CA ARG A 73 -11.57 16.28 24.11
C ARG A 73 -10.34 15.51 24.54
N GLU A 74 -10.16 14.32 23.98
CA GLU A 74 -8.96 13.49 24.16
C GLU A 74 -8.29 13.22 22.82
N ILE A 75 -6.96 13.10 22.82
CA ILE A 75 -6.18 12.63 21.66
C ILE A 75 -5.59 11.28 22.04
N ILE A 76 -5.87 10.26 21.23
CA ILE A 76 -5.32 8.92 21.39
C ILE A 76 -4.30 8.70 20.28
N ALA A 77 -3.11 8.25 20.66
CA ALA A 77 -2.10 7.74 19.73
C ALA A 77 -2.12 6.21 19.78
N VAL A 78 -2.37 5.57 18.64
CA VAL A 78 -2.36 4.11 18.50
C VAL A 78 -1.23 3.70 17.57
N ASP A 79 -0.54 2.62 17.92
CA ASP A 79 0.52 2.02 17.11
C ASP A 79 0.26 0.52 16.99
N ALA A 80 0.43 -0.02 15.80
CA ALA A 80 0.22 -1.43 15.53
C ALA A 80 1.51 -2.21 15.81
N ASN A 81 1.48 -3.07 16.83
CA ASN A 81 2.60 -3.93 17.17
C ASN A 81 2.97 -4.85 16.00
N ASN A 82 4.16 -4.66 15.44
CA ASN A 82 4.72 -5.49 14.36
C ASN A 82 3.79 -5.61 13.13
N LEU A 83 3.34 -4.48 12.59
CA LEU A 83 2.43 -4.41 11.43
C LEU A 83 2.88 -5.28 10.26
N TYR A 84 4.14 -5.12 9.81
CA TYR A 84 4.66 -5.92 8.68
C TYR A 84 4.77 -7.40 9.03
N GLY A 85 5.17 -7.75 10.26
CA GLY A 85 5.22 -9.14 10.70
C GLY A 85 3.84 -9.81 10.67
N TYR A 86 2.78 -9.09 11.07
CA TYR A 86 1.39 -9.58 10.93
C TYR A 86 1.00 -9.80 9.46
N THR A 87 1.39 -8.89 8.57
CA THR A 87 1.15 -9.08 7.12
C THR A 87 1.94 -10.27 6.57
N MET A 88 3.14 -10.53 7.09
CA MET A 88 3.96 -11.67 6.71
C MET A 88 3.45 -13.03 7.21
N THR A 89 2.41 -13.07 8.07
CA THR A 89 1.73 -14.33 8.44
C THR A 89 0.48 -14.60 7.60
N GLN A 90 0.20 -13.76 6.61
CA GLN A 90 -0.90 -13.95 5.67
C GLN A 90 -0.38 -14.69 4.45
N SER A 91 -1.28 -15.27 3.64
CA SER A 91 -0.89 -15.91 2.39
C SER A 91 -0.17 -14.93 1.46
N LEU A 92 1.11 -15.20 1.15
CA LEU A 92 1.95 -14.37 0.29
C LEU A 92 2.30 -15.09 -1.03
N PRO A 93 2.55 -14.35 -2.13
CA PRO A 93 2.97 -14.94 -3.40
C PRO A 93 4.30 -15.70 -3.26
N ILE A 94 4.34 -16.93 -3.77
CA ILE A 94 5.55 -17.77 -3.73
C ILE A 94 5.99 -18.33 -5.10
N SER A 95 5.05 -18.65 -6.00
CA SER A 95 5.38 -19.26 -7.30
C SER A 95 4.24 -19.24 -8.31
N ASN A 96 4.43 -19.89 -9.46
CA ASN A 96 3.50 -20.06 -10.58
C ASN A 96 2.96 -18.75 -11.14
N PHE A 97 3.85 -17.75 -11.28
CA PHE A 97 3.50 -16.44 -11.79
C PHE A 97 3.10 -16.50 -13.26
N LYS A 98 1.89 -16.08 -13.60
CA LYS A 98 1.42 -16.07 -14.99
C LYS A 98 0.41 -14.97 -15.25
N PHE A 99 0.56 -14.26 -16.35
CA PHE A 99 -0.53 -13.39 -16.83
C PHE A 99 -1.70 -14.24 -17.35
N LEU A 100 -2.91 -13.82 -17.01
CA LEU A 100 -4.14 -14.41 -17.53
C LEU A 100 -4.41 -13.94 -18.96
N SER A 101 -5.03 -14.81 -19.75
CA SER A 101 -5.60 -14.48 -21.05
C SER A 101 -6.87 -13.62 -20.90
N GLU A 102 -7.28 -12.93 -21.96
CA GLU A 102 -8.51 -12.11 -21.93
C GLU A 102 -9.77 -12.90 -21.56
N SER A 103 -9.87 -14.17 -21.95
CA SER A 103 -11.00 -15.04 -21.60
C SER A 103 -10.99 -15.41 -20.12
N GLU A 104 -9.81 -15.71 -19.55
CA GLU A 104 -9.65 -15.93 -18.11
C GLU A 104 -10.02 -14.66 -17.32
N ILE A 105 -9.60 -13.47 -17.77
CA ILE A 105 -9.94 -12.19 -17.11
C ILE A 105 -11.44 -11.94 -17.10
N LYS A 106 -12.14 -12.18 -18.23
CA LYS A 106 -13.60 -11.99 -18.32
C LYS A 106 -14.39 -12.87 -17.35
N ASN A 107 -13.85 -14.03 -16.98
CA ASN A 107 -14.48 -14.98 -16.06
C ASN A 107 -14.06 -14.77 -14.59
N LEU A 108 -13.16 -13.83 -14.31
CA LEU A 108 -12.67 -13.57 -12.96
C LEU A 108 -13.63 -12.66 -12.20
N ASN A 109 -14.19 -13.15 -11.09
CA ASN A 109 -14.94 -12.33 -10.14
C ASN A 109 -14.12 -12.13 -8.86
N VAL A 110 -13.62 -10.91 -8.65
CA VAL A 110 -12.76 -10.57 -7.49
C VAL A 110 -13.49 -10.73 -6.15
N LEU A 111 -14.81 -10.55 -6.12
CA LEU A 111 -15.60 -10.64 -4.88
C LEU A 111 -15.70 -12.08 -4.34
N ASP A 112 -15.57 -13.08 -5.21
CA ASP A 112 -15.66 -14.50 -4.84
C ASP A 112 -14.34 -15.04 -4.28
N LEU A 113 -13.23 -14.31 -4.44
CA LEU A 113 -11.91 -14.72 -4.00
C LEU A 113 -11.75 -14.64 -2.47
N SER A 114 -10.98 -15.57 -1.93
CA SER A 114 -10.71 -15.72 -0.50
C SER A 114 -9.21 -15.61 -0.19
N ALA A 115 -8.87 -15.15 1.02
CA ALA A 115 -7.50 -15.15 1.52
C ALA A 115 -6.96 -16.57 1.78
N LYS A 116 -7.86 -17.56 1.86
CA LYS A 116 -7.52 -18.97 2.11
C LYS A 116 -7.30 -19.78 0.83
N ASP A 117 -7.51 -19.17 -0.33
CA ASP A 117 -7.29 -19.86 -1.61
C ASP A 117 -5.79 -20.02 -1.84
N ASP A 118 -5.39 -21.12 -2.47
CA ASP A 118 -3.98 -21.37 -2.83
C ASP A 118 -3.48 -20.46 -3.97
N ILE A 119 -4.41 -19.74 -4.62
CA ILE A 119 -4.16 -18.86 -5.75
C ILE A 119 -4.56 -17.44 -5.41
N GLY A 120 -3.63 -16.51 -5.59
CA GLY A 120 -3.84 -15.08 -5.48
C GLY A 120 -3.63 -14.35 -6.80
N TYR A 121 -3.99 -13.06 -6.80
CA TYR A 121 -3.91 -12.21 -8.00
C TYR A 121 -3.43 -10.80 -7.69
N PHE A 122 -2.62 -10.25 -8.59
CA PHE A 122 -2.44 -8.81 -8.76
C PHE A 122 -3.20 -8.37 -10.01
N LEU A 123 -3.96 -7.28 -9.91
CA LEU A 123 -4.80 -6.78 -11.00
C LEU A 123 -4.41 -5.35 -11.34
N GLU A 124 -4.30 -5.03 -12.62
CA GLU A 124 -4.21 -3.67 -13.13
C GLU A 124 -5.61 -3.19 -13.52
N VAL A 125 -6.11 -2.18 -12.81
CA VAL A 125 -7.51 -1.77 -12.88
C VAL A 125 -7.69 -0.27 -13.00
N ASP A 126 -8.83 0.13 -13.57
CA ASP A 126 -9.35 1.49 -13.46
C ASP A 126 -10.39 1.53 -12.34
N LEU A 127 -10.19 2.42 -11.35
CA LEU A 127 -11.05 2.58 -10.18
C LEU A 127 -11.59 4.00 -10.11
N SER A 128 -12.90 4.15 -10.20
CA SER A 128 -13.56 5.42 -9.94
C SER A 128 -13.82 5.60 -8.46
N TYR A 129 -13.59 6.82 -7.99
CA TYR A 129 -13.90 7.27 -6.64
C TYR A 129 -15.10 8.23 -6.70
N PRO A 130 -16.32 7.77 -6.33
CA PRO A 130 -17.49 8.63 -6.34
C PRO A 130 -17.36 9.82 -5.39
N SER A 131 -17.77 11.01 -5.84
CA SER A 131 -17.72 12.23 -5.03
C SER A 131 -18.56 12.16 -3.76
N THR A 132 -19.60 11.33 -3.76
CA THR A 132 -20.45 11.05 -2.60
C THR A 132 -19.72 10.39 -1.43
N LEU A 133 -18.54 9.80 -1.66
CA LEU A 133 -17.72 9.16 -0.63
C LEU A 133 -16.68 10.10 0.00
N HIS A 134 -16.49 11.32 -0.53
CA HIS A 134 -15.39 12.18 -0.09
C HIS A 134 -15.54 12.64 1.38
N ASP A 135 -16.77 12.90 1.80
CA ASP A 135 -17.04 13.35 3.18
C ASP A 135 -17.10 12.19 4.18
N SER A 136 -17.37 10.96 3.71
CA SER A 136 -17.45 9.77 4.58
C SER A 136 -16.11 9.03 4.71
N HIS A 137 -15.19 9.22 3.77
CA HIS A 137 -13.89 8.56 3.77
C HIS A 137 -12.80 9.52 4.28
N ASP A 138 -12.59 9.53 5.59
CA ASP A 138 -11.51 10.31 6.23
C ASP A 138 -10.12 9.92 5.70
N PHE A 139 -9.95 8.68 5.23
CA PHE A 139 -8.73 8.16 4.63
C PHE A 139 -8.99 7.76 3.18
N PRO A 140 -8.54 8.55 2.19
CA PRO A 140 -8.69 8.18 0.78
C PRO A 140 -8.06 6.82 0.48
N LEU A 141 -8.84 5.93 -0.13
CA LEU A 141 -8.41 4.59 -0.53
C LEU A 141 -7.55 4.61 -1.80
N ALA A 142 -6.89 3.49 -2.09
CA ALA A 142 -6.04 3.31 -3.27
C ALA A 142 -4.99 4.43 -3.46
N PRO A 143 -4.09 4.64 -2.49
CA PRO A 143 -3.03 5.63 -2.60
C PRO A 143 -2.10 5.30 -3.76
N ASP A 144 -1.69 6.32 -4.51
CA ASP A 144 -0.87 6.10 -5.70
C ASP A 144 0.24 7.14 -5.86
N HIS A 145 1.27 6.80 -6.63
CA HIS A 145 2.38 7.71 -6.94
C HIS A 145 1.90 8.84 -7.83
N THR A 146 1.52 9.95 -7.21
CA THR A 146 1.01 11.14 -7.90
C THR A 146 2.14 12.13 -8.13
N GLU A 147 2.26 12.63 -9.35
CA GLU A 147 3.12 13.78 -9.65
C GLU A 147 2.45 15.06 -9.15
N ILE A 148 3.09 15.75 -8.19
CA ILE A 148 2.53 16.96 -7.61
C ILE A 148 2.94 18.17 -8.45
N THR A 149 1.98 18.72 -9.19
CA THR A 149 2.18 19.89 -10.06
C THR A 149 1.90 21.21 -9.31
N PHE A 150 2.40 22.33 -9.85
CA PHE A 150 2.28 23.63 -9.19
C PHE A 150 0.83 24.12 -9.05
N ASP A 151 -0.04 23.75 -9.98
CA ASP A 151 -1.47 24.10 -9.93
C ASP A 151 -2.17 23.50 -8.71
N MET A 152 -1.77 22.31 -8.26
CA MET A 152 -2.28 21.63 -7.06
C MET A 152 -1.92 22.34 -5.74
N PHE A 153 -1.00 23.30 -5.76
CA PHE A 153 -0.55 23.98 -4.55
C PHE A 153 -1.61 24.98 -4.08
N SER A 154 -1.82 25.03 -2.77
CA SER A 154 -2.64 26.07 -2.14
C SER A 154 -2.05 27.47 -2.38
N SER A 155 -2.91 28.49 -2.35
CA SER A 155 -2.49 29.90 -2.48
C SER A 155 -1.39 30.29 -1.49
N TYR A 156 -1.41 29.71 -0.28
CA TYR A 156 -0.37 29.93 0.73
C TYR A 156 0.98 29.33 0.31
N GLN A 157 1.01 28.07 -0.14
CA GLN A 157 2.24 27.44 -0.62
C GLN A 157 2.83 28.19 -1.82
N LYS A 158 1.98 28.62 -2.77
CA LYS A 158 2.39 29.44 -3.92
C LYS A 158 3.04 30.76 -3.47
N LYS A 159 2.49 31.43 -2.47
CA LYS A 159 3.07 32.65 -1.87
C LYS A 159 4.43 32.39 -1.21
N LEU A 160 4.56 31.31 -0.43
CA LEU A 160 5.83 30.96 0.22
C LEU A 160 6.95 30.72 -0.80
N ILE A 161 6.65 29.99 -1.87
CA ILE A 161 7.61 29.75 -2.97
C ILE A 161 8.11 31.07 -3.54
N LYS A 162 7.18 31.99 -3.83
CA LYS A 162 7.52 33.32 -4.38
C LYS A 162 8.34 34.15 -3.39
N ASN A 163 7.93 34.20 -2.11
CA ASN A 163 8.55 35.05 -1.10
C ASN A 163 9.96 34.59 -0.72
N HIS A 164 10.22 33.28 -0.77
CA HIS A 164 11.50 32.70 -0.36
C HIS A 164 12.34 32.20 -1.54
N GLY A 165 11.92 32.45 -2.79
CA GLY A 165 12.66 32.02 -3.98
C GLY A 165 12.88 30.51 -4.08
N LEU A 166 11.94 29.70 -3.57
CA LEU A 166 12.09 28.25 -3.51
C LEU A 166 11.97 27.64 -4.90
N LYS A 167 12.85 26.69 -5.24
CA LYS A 167 12.75 25.92 -6.49
C LYS A 167 11.87 24.69 -6.28
N LEU A 168 10.93 24.48 -7.19
CA LEU A 168 10.17 23.22 -7.25
C LEU A 168 11.09 22.13 -7.80
N SER A 169 11.25 21.04 -7.05
CA SER A 169 11.87 19.83 -7.59
C SER A 169 10.98 19.29 -8.71
N LYS A 170 11.59 18.98 -9.86
CA LYS A 170 10.91 18.44 -11.05
C LYS A 170 10.46 16.98 -10.88
N GLN A 171 10.84 16.31 -9.79
CA GLN A 171 10.65 14.86 -9.60
C GLN A 171 9.89 14.54 -8.31
N ASN A 172 8.85 15.31 -8.00
CA ASN A 172 8.06 15.09 -6.78
C ASN A 172 6.92 14.11 -7.01
N ARG A 173 7.24 12.86 -7.38
CA ARG A 173 6.27 11.77 -7.26
C ARG A 173 6.13 11.43 -5.78
N LYS A 174 4.90 11.49 -5.27
CA LYS A 174 4.60 11.17 -3.87
C LYS A 174 3.49 10.14 -3.82
N LEU A 175 3.64 9.14 -2.94
CA LEU A 175 2.55 8.27 -2.58
C LEU A 175 1.47 9.11 -1.89
N THR A 176 0.35 9.31 -2.59
CA THR A 176 -0.67 10.28 -2.18
C THR A 176 -2.02 9.60 -2.06
N PRO A 177 -2.61 9.57 -0.85
CA PRO A 177 -4.03 9.29 -0.68
C PRO A 177 -4.83 10.45 -1.27
N CYS A 178 -5.56 10.19 -2.33
CA CYS A 178 -6.40 11.18 -2.99
C CYS A 178 -7.66 10.53 -3.57
N PHE A 179 -8.70 11.34 -3.71
CA PHE A 179 -10.00 10.93 -4.24
C PHE A 179 -10.08 10.93 -5.78
N TYR A 180 -8.96 11.03 -6.48
CA TYR A 180 -8.97 10.96 -7.94
C TYR A 180 -9.26 9.55 -8.42
N THR A 181 -9.92 9.43 -9.57
CA THR A 181 -10.00 8.17 -10.32
C THR A 181 -8.59 7.63 -10.56
N LYS A 182 -8.40 6.34 -10.32
CA LYS A 182 -7.15 5.64 -10.56
C LYS A 182 -7.22 4.96 -11.92
N TYR A 183 -6.17 5.08 -12.70
CA TYR A 183 -6.03 4.44 -14.00
C TYR A 183 -4.82 3.52 -13.97
N ASN A 184 -4.92 2.34 -14.59
CA ASN A 184 -3.84 1.35 -14.63
C ASN A 184 -3.26 1.05 -13.23
N TYR A 185 -4.13 1.03 -12.21
CA TYR A 185 -3.73 0.88 -10.83
C TYR A 185 -3.51 -0.59 -10.51
N VAL A 186 -2.26 -0.98 -10.24
CA VAL A 186 -1.95 -2.36 -9.84
C VAL A 186 -2.24 -2.57 -8.37
N VAL A 187 -2.99 -3.62 -8.04
CA VAL A 187 -3.49 -3.89 -6.69
C VAL A 187 -3.56 -5.38 -6.39
N HIS A 188 -3.27 -5.75 -5.14
CA HIS A 188 -3.53 -7.09 -4.63
C HIS A 188 -5.03 -7.35 -4.53
N TYR A 189 -5.49 -8.55 -4.92
CA TYR A 189 -6.92 -8.87 -5.00
C TYR A 189 -7.70 -8.63 -3.69
N LEU A 190 -7.12 -8.92 -2.52
CA LEU A 190 -7.76 -8.65 -1.24
C LEU A 190 -7.96 -7.15 -0.97
N ASN A 191 -7.01 -6.31 -1.40
CA ASN A 191 -7.15 -4.86 -1.28
C ASN A 191 -8.19 -4.34 -2.27
N LEU A 192 -8.24 -4.89 -3.49
CA LEU A 192 -9.29 -4.55 -4.45
C LEU A 192 -10.66 -4.91 -3.89
N LYS A 193 -10.84 -6.13 -3.37
CA LYS A 193 -12.07 -6.57 -2.72
C LYS A 193 -12.49 -5.60 -1.61
N PHE A 194 -11.57 -5.25 -0.71
CA PHE A 194 -11.81 -4.24 0.32
C PHE A 194 -12.23 -2.88 -0.26
N TYR A 195 -11.61 -2.41 -1.35
CA TYR A 195 -12.00 -1.15 -1.98
C TYR A 195 -13.42 -1.20 -2.57
N LEU A 196 -13.81 -2.32 -3.19
CA LEU A 196 -15.17 -2.51 -3.72
C LEU A 196 -16.21 -2.58 -2.61
N GLU A 197 -15.90 -3.25 -1.50
CA GLU A 197 -16.73 -3.25 -0.28
C GLU A 197 -16.90 -1.83 0.31
N LYS A 198 -15.89 -0.98 0.13
CA LYS A 198 -15.94 0.46 0.44
C LYS A 198 -16.49 1.31 -0.69
N SER A 199 -17.26 0.72 -1.60
CA SER A 199 -18.02 1.40 -2.65
C SER A 199 -17.19 2.14 -3.71
N LEU A 200 -15.89 1.84 -3.83
CA LEU A 200 -15.15 2.22 -5.05
C LEU A 200 -15.71 1.43 -6.24
N VAL A 201 -15.72 2.05 -7.41
CA VAL A 201 -16.32 1.45 -8.61
C VAL A 201 -15.22 0.95 -9.53
N LEU A 202 -15.16 -0.36 -9.72
CA LEU A 202 -14.32 -0.98 -10.74
C LEU A 202 -14.86 -0.63 -12.13
N GLN A 203 -14.06 0.09 -12.91
CA GLN A 203 -14.43 0.47 -14.28
C GLN A 203 -13.92 -0.55 -15.30
N LYS A 204 -12.67 -1.01 -15.14
CA LYS A 204 -12.03 -1.93 -16.09
C LYS A 204 -10.91 -2.71 -15.41
N ILE A 205 -10.73 -3.96 -15.85
CA ILE A 205 -9.53 -4.77 -15.58
C ILE A 205 -8.73 -4.85 -16.89
N HIS A 206 -7.46 -4.44 -16.86
CA HIS A 206 -6.59 -4.45 -18.04
C HIS A 206 -5.73 -5.70 -18.08
N ASN A 207 -5.05 -6.02 -16.97
CA ASN A 207 -4.15 -7.15 -16.85
C ASN A 207 -4.35 -7.83 -15.49
N VAL A 208 -4.10 -9.14 -15.43
CA VAL A 208 -4.13 -9.91 -14.19
C VAL A 208 -2.94 -10.85 -14.15
N LEU A 209 -2.12 -10.72 -13.10
CA LEU A 209 -1.05 -11.65 -12.77
C LEU A 209 -1.55 -12.61 -11.69
N ARG A 210 -1.69 -13.89 -12.02
CA ARG A 210 -1.97 -14.95 -11.03
C ARG A 210 -0.68 -15.46 -10.40
N PHE A 211 -0.77 -15.96 -9.17
CA PHE A 211 0.31 -16.61 -8.45
C PHE A 211 -0.22 -17.64 -7.46
N ARG A 212 0.60 -18.64 -7.13
CA ARG A 212 0.43 -19.50 -5.97
C ARG A 212 0.84 -18.75 -4.72
N GLN A 213 0.09 -18.92 -3.63
CA GLN A 213 0.36 -18.29 -2.35
C GLN A 213 0.25 -19.28 -1.19
N GLU A 214 1.01 -19.04 -0.13
CA GLU A 214 0.97 -19.83 1.12
C GLU A 214 1.13 -18.91 2.35
N PRO A 215 0.57 -19.27 3.51
CA PRO A 215 0.66 -18.51 4.78
C PRO A 215 2.07 -18.38 5.37
#